data_AF-V4NXS7-F1
#
_entry.id   AF-V4NXS7-F1
#
_cell.length_a   1.000
_cell.length_b   1.000
_cell.length_c   1.000
_cell.angle_alpha   90.00
_cell.angle_beta   90.00
_cell.angle_gamma   90.00
#
_symmetry.space_group_name_H-M   'P 1'
#
loop_
_entity.id
_entity.type
_entity.pdbx_description
1 polymer ?
#
loop_
_entity_poly.entity_id
_entity_poly.type
_entity_poly.pdbx_seq_one_letter_code
_entity_poly.pdbx_strand_id
1 'polypeptide(L)'
;MESGARDPISCVTLLRTDPRTINAGNIARLFLVVISNAKMQVDDANTHIGQVSRKYNGPNGKRRINFCRKNYKTASALFQNSWYEAQKNKLSFAKQHALVATNDVNQCEDGWKKGGPVQKSPFTVYTNNVNNTNSVIDLIVRKQLGGR
;
A
#
# COMPACT_ATOMS: atom_id res chain seq x y z
N MET A 1 21.60 -14.89 -8.06
CA MET A 1 21.63 -14.32 -6.70
C MET A 1 21.92 -12.83 -6.90
N GLU A 2 21.13 -11.84 -6.52
CA GLU A 2 19.97 -11.71 -5.64
C GLU A 2 18.94 -10.79 -6.34
N SER A 3 17.67 -11.17 -6.33
CA SER A 3 16.59 -10.22 -6.55
C SER A 3 16.11 -9.81 -5.16
N GLY A 4 16.52 -8.61 -4.72
CA GLY A 4 16.15 -8.02 -3.44
C GLY A 4 14.63 -7.86 -3.32
N ALA A 5 13.96 -8.92 -2.87
CA ALA A 5 12.62 -8.82 -2.33
C ALA A 5 12.77 -8.10 -0.99
N ARG A 6 12.31 -6.84 -0.90
CA ARG A 6 12.20 -6.18 0.41
C ARG A 6 11.32 -7.08 1.29
N ASP A 7 11.77 -7.44 2.48
CA ASP A 7 10.92 -8.21 3.39
C ASP A 7 9.71 -7.36 3.81
N PRO A 8 8.53 -7.97 4.00
CA PRO A 8 7.37 -7.26 4.53
C PRO A 8 7.69 -6.56 5.86
N ILE A 9 7.52 -5.25 5.91
CA ILE A 9 7.75 -4.43 7.10
C ILE A 9 6.62 -4.67 8.08
N SER A 10 6.89 -5.19 9.27
CA SER A 10 5.88 -5.33 10.33
C SER A 10 5.37 -3.96 10.81
N CYS A 11 4.17 -3.90 11.40
CA CYS A 11 3.64 -2.65 11.99
C CYS A 11 4.61 -2.03 13.01
N VAL A 12 5.21 -2.86 13.87
CA VAL A 12 6.17 -2.41 14.90
C VAL A 12 7.46 -1.91 14.24
N THR A 13 7.93 -2.59 13.20
CA THR A 13 9.11 -2.17 12.44
C THR A 13 8.85 -0.82 11.77
N LEU A 14 7.72 -0.66 11.07
CA LEU A 14 7.34 0.59 10.40
C LEU A 14 7.38 1.79 11.34
N LEU A 15 6.88 1.62 12.57
CA LEU A 15 6.83 2.68 13.59
C LEU A 15 8.19 2.97 14.24
N ARG A 16 9.11 1.99 14.27
CA ARG A 16 10.41 2.13 14.96
C ARG A 16 11.56 2.50 14.02
N THR A 17 11.47 2.17 12.74
CA THR A 17 12.58 2.35 11.79
C THR A 17 12.48 3.63 10.98
N ASP A 18 11.30 4.25 10.88
CA ASP A 18 11.15 5.51 10.16
C ASP A 18 11.39 6.70 11.13
N PRO A 19 12.44 7.50 10.95
CA PRO A 19 12.68 8.65 11.84
C PRO A 19 11.51 9.63 11.87
N ARG A 20 10.68 9.67 10.82
CA ARG A 20 9.50 10.54 10.75
C ARG A 20 8.37 10.06 11.65
N THR A 21 8.25 8.75 11.92
CA THR A 21 7.24 8.25 12.88
C THR A 21 7.65 8.58 14.30
N ILE A 22 8.94 8.48 14.62
CA ILE A 22 9.50 8.88 15.93
C ILE A 22 9.32 10.38 16.14
N ASN A 23 9.62 11.19 15.12
CA ASN A 23 9.56 12.65 15.19
C ASN A 23 8.17 13.24 14.94
N ALA A 24 7.14 12.39 14.76
CA ALA A 24 5.80 12.86 14.44
C ALA A 24 5.26 13.83 15.51
N GLY A 25 5.59 13.62 16.79
CA GLY A 25 5.23 14.51 17.90
C GLY A 25 3.73 14.57 18.24
N ASN A 26 2.83 14.15 17.33
CA ASN A 26 1.41 13.95 17.57
C ASN A 26 0.82 12.91 16.60
N ILE A 27 -0.41 12.46 16.91
CA ILE A 27 -1.09 11.39 16.17
C ILE A 27 -1.43 11.81 14.73
N ALA A 28 -1.79 13.07 14.48
CA ALA A 28 -2.13 13.56 13.15
C ALA A 28 -0.91 13.55 12.20
N ARG A 29 0.26 13.97 12.69
CA ARG A 29 1.52 13.87 11.94
C ARG A 29 1.94 12.43 11.73
N LEU A 30 1.75 11.56 12.73
CA LEU A 30 2.03 10.13 12.59
C LEU A 30 1.17 9.53 11.47
N PHE A 31 -0.11 9.90 11.40
CA PHE A 31 -1.02 9.45 10.35
C PHE A 31 -0.56 9.87 8.95
N LEU A 32 -0.11 11.12 8.79
CA LEU A 32 0.45 11.61 7.52
C LEU A 32 1.67 10.80 7.09
N VAL A 33 2.61 10.53 8.00
CA VAL A 33 3.81 9.72 7.72
C VAL A 33 3.43 8.31 7.27
N VAL A 34 2.49 7.69 7.97
CA VAL A 34 2.00 6.34 7.67
C VAL A 34 1.36 6.30 6.27
N ILE A 35 0.49 7.26 5.91
CA ILE A 35 -0.07 7.34 4.55
C ILE A 35 1.02 7.55 3.50
N SER A 36 1.98 8.44 3.75
CA SER A 36 3.09 8.66 2.84
C SER A 36 3.90 7.38 2.61
N ASN A 37 4.08 6.55 3.63
CA ASN A 37 4.73 5.24 3.49
C ASN A 37 3.93 4.28 2.61
N ALA A 38 2.61 4.16 2.80
CA ALA A 38 1.78 3.35 1.91
C ALA A 38 1.86 3.83 0.46
N LYS A 39 1.79 5.15 0.24
CA LYS A 39 1.91 5.74 -1.09
C LYS A 39 3.23 5.37 -1.76
N MET A 40 4.35 5.50 -1.05
CA MET A 40 5.67 5.12 -1.58
C MET A 40 5.71 3.64 -2.00
N GLN A 41 5.13 2.73 -1.20
CA GLN A 41 5.08 1.30 -1.57
C GLN A 41 4.27 1.07 -2.85
N VAL A 42 3.16 1.80 -3.03
CA VAL A 42 2.33 1.72 -4.23
C VAL A 42 3.05 2.31 -5.45
N ASP A 43 3.80 3.39 -5.28
CA ASP A 43 4.57 4.02 -6.37
C ASP A 43 5.77 3.16 -6.78
N ASP A 44 6.46 2.55 -5.81
CA ASP A 44 7.52 1.57 -6.07
C ASP A 44 6.98 0.35 -6.82
N ALA A 45 5.80 -0.14 -6.44
CA ALA A 45 5.13 -1.23 -7.15
C ALA A 45 4.73 -0.85 -8.58
N ASN A 46 4.23 0.37 -8.82
CA ASN A 46 3.96 0.87 -10.18
C ASN A 46 5.23 0.87 -11.04
N THR A 47 6.36 1.27 -10.45
CA THR A 47 7.67 1.22 -11.11
C THR A 47 8.08 -0.22 -11.40
N HIS A 48 7.95 -1.12 -10.43
CA HIS A 48 8.29 -2.53 -10.56
C HIS A 48 7.41 -3.24 -11.61
N ILE A 49 6.12 -2.91 -11.71
CA ILE A 49 5.20 -3.38 -12.77
C ILE A 49 5.78 -3.09 -14.14
N GLY A 50 6.31 -1.87 -14.36
CA GLY A 50 6.96 -1.49 -15.61
C GLY A 50 8.13 -2.42 -15.93
N GLN A 51 9.01 -2.65 -14.95
CA GLN A 51 10.22 -3.45 -15.07
C GLN A 51 9.95 -4.94 -15.35
N VAL A 52 8.97 -5.54 -14.66
CA VAL A 52 8.70 -6.98 -14.79
C VAL A 52 7.72 -7.32 -15.90
N SER A 53 7.03 -6.34 -16.48
CA SER A 53 5.98 -6.56 -17.49
C SER A 53 6.44 -7.47 -18.65
N ARG A 54 7.67 -7.27 -19.14
CA ARG A 54 8.27 -8.06 -20.23
C ARG A 54 8.57 -9.52 -19.87
N LYS A 55 8.56 -9.88 -18.58
CA LYS A 55 8.74 -11.28 -18.13
C LYS A 55 7.44 -12.08 -18.23
N TYR A 56 6.29 -11.41 -18.36
CA TYR A 56 4.96 -12.02 -18.32
C TYR A 56 4.23 -11.85 -19.67
N ASN A 57 4.81 -12.39 -20.75
CA ASN A 57 4.34 -12.14 -22.12
C ASN A 57 3.19 -13.06 -22.60
N GLY A 58 2.91 -14.14 -21.87
CA GLY A 58 1.77 -15.01 -22.17
C GLY A 58 0.42 -14.33 -21.89
N PRO A 59 -0.71 -14.83 -22.43
CA PRO A 59 -2.02 -14.20 -22.29
C PRO A 59 -2.41 -13.93 -20.83
N ASN A 60 -2.24 -14.93 -19.97
CA ASN A 60 -2.54 -14.83 -18.53
C ASN A 60 -1.62 -13.83 -17.82
N GLY A 61 -0.32 -13.84 -18.15
CA GLY A 61 0.67 -12.93 -17.59
C GLY A 61 0.38 -11.46 -17.94
N LYS A 62 0.15 -11.18 -19.23
CA LYS A 62 -0.22 -9.84 -19.71
C LYS A 62 -1.49 -9.33 -19.05
N ARG A 63 -2.52 -10.17 -18.95
CA ARG A 63 -3.79 -9.83 -18.28
C ARG A 63 -3.56 -9.45 -16.81
N ARG A 64 -2.80 -10.26 -16.06
CA ARG A 64 -2.49 -10.02 -14.64
C ARG A 64 -1.70 -8.73 -14.45
N ILE A 65 -0.66 -8.51 -15.26
CA ILE A 65 0.15 -7.27 -15.21
C ILE A 65 -0.71 -6.05 -15.52
N ASN A 66 -1.57 -6.10 -16.55
CA ASN A 66 -2.45 -4.97 -16.89
C ASN A 66 -3.48 -4.70 -15.77
N PHE A 67 -4.04 -5.75 -15.18
CA PHE A 67 -4.95 -5.62 -14.05
C PHE A 67 -4.25 -4.98 -12.84
N CYS A 68 -3.04 -5.43 -12.50
CA CYS A 68 -2.24 -4.84 -11.45
C CYS A 68 -1.87 -3.38 -11.73
N ARG A 69 -1.48 -3.05 -12.97
CA ARG A 69 -1.16 -1.67 -13.37
C ARG A 69 -2.34 -0.73 -13.12
N LYS A 70 -3.56 -1.15 -13.47
CA LYS A 70 -4.77 -0.35 -13.23
C LYS A 70 -4.99 -0.13 -11.73
N ASN A 71 -4.97 -1.21 -10.95
CA ASN A 71 -5.22 -1.15 -9.51
C ASN A 71 -4.17 -0.33 -8.75
N TYR A 72 -2.88 -0.53 -9.02
CA TYR A 72 -1.81 0.24 -8.36
C TYR A 72 -1.80 1.71 -8.78
N LYS A 73 -2.21 2.06 -10.00
CA LYS A 73 -2.39 3.47 -10.40
C LYS A 73 -3.56 4.11 -9.66
N THR A 74 -4.70 3.42 -9.54
CA THR A 74 -5.86 3.90 -8.76
C THR A 74 -5.49 4.04 -7.28
N ALA A 75 -4.85 3.03 -6.69
CA ALA A 75 -4.39 3.05 -5.31
C ALA A 75 -3.45 4.24 -5.02
N SER A 76 -2.56 4.59 -5.96
CA SER A 76 -1.65 5.73 -5.79
C SER A 76 -2.41 7.04 -5.68
N ALA A 77 -3.41 7.25 -6.54
CA ALA A 77 -4.28 8.42 -6.50
C ALA A 77 -5.12 8.46 -5.21
N LEU A 78 -5.63 7.31 -4.76
CA LEU A 78 -6.41 7.22 -3.52
C LEU A 78 -5.56 7.49 -2.27
N PHE A 79 -4.32 6.99 -2.20
CA PHE A 79 -3.42 7.34 -1.10
C PHE A 79 -3.02 8.82 -1.13
N GLN A 80 -2.89 9.42 -2.33
CA GLN A 80 -2.69 10.87 -2.44
C GLN A 80 -3.91 11.64 -1.89
N ASN A 81 -5.14 11.22 -2.22
CA ASN A 81 -6.36 11.82 -1.68
C ASN A 81 -6.47 11.62 -0.16
N SER A 82 -6.12 10.42 0.33
CA SER A 82 -6.03 10.12 1.76
C SER A 82 -5.11 11.11 2.47
N TRP A 83 -3.93 11.38 1.91
CA TRP A 83 -2.99 12.34 2.45
C TRP A 83 -3.56 13.77 2.46
N TYR A 84 -4.19 14.22 1.38
CA TYR A 84 -4.82 15.55 1.33
C TYR A 84 -5.94 15.72 2.36
N GLU A 85 -6.77 14.71 2.58
CA GLU A 85 -7.81 14.78 3.61
C GLU A 85 -7.23 14.74 5.03
N ALA A 86 -6.15 13.96 5.24
CA ALA A 86 -5.44 13.94 6.52
C ALA A 86 -4.85 15.31 6.88
N GLN A 87 -4.32 16.06 5.90
CA GLN A 87 -3.83 17.43 6.13
C GLN A 87 -4.94 18.39 6.59
N LYS A 88 -6.17 18.17 6.13
CA LYS A 88 -7.36 18.93 6.55
C LYS A 88 -7.93 18.43 7.89
N ASN A 89 -7.21 17.55 8.60
CA ASN A 89 -7.64 16.86 9.81
C ASN A 89 -8.93 16.02 9.63
N LYS A 90 -9.25 15.62 8.39
CA LYS A 90 -10.42 14.81 8.04
C LYS A 90 -10.07 13.32 8.07
N LEU A 91 -9.68 12.83 9.24
CA LEU A 91 -9.10 11.48 9.38
C LEU A 91 -10.04 10.33 8.97
N SER A 92 -11.36 10.50 9.13
CA SER A 92 -12.34 9.50 8.67
C SER A 92 -12.33 9.35 7.15
N PHE A 93 -12.38 10.47 6.41
CA PHE A 93 -12.30 10.48 4.95
C PHE A 93 -10.94 9.99 4.46
N ALA A 94 -9.87 10.41 5.13
CA ALA A 94 -8.53 9.94 4.82
C ALA A 94 -8.41 8.42 4.98
N LYS A 95 -8.94 7.86 6.07
CA LYS A 95 -9.00 6.41 6.29
C LYS A 95 -9.81 5.71 5.21
N GLN A 96 -10.96 6.24 4.83
CA GLN A 96 -11.79 5.64 3.79
C GLN A 96 -11.03 5.54 2.45
N HIS A 97 -10.32 6.59 2.05
CA HIS A 97 -9.48 6.55 0.85
C HIS A 97 -8.35 5.52 0.97
N ALA A 98 -7.66 5.45 2.12
CA ALA A 98 -6.60 4.46 2.36
C ALA A 98 -7.12 3.02 2.32
N LEU A 99 -8.31 2.77 2.85
CA LEU A 99 -8.95 1.45 2.82
C LEU A 99 -9.27 1.03 1.38
N VAL A 100 -9.86 1.91 0.58
CA VAL A 100 -10.15 1.61 -0.84
C VAL A 100 -8.84 1.37 -1.61
N ALA A 101 -7.82 2.18 -1.39
CA ALA A 101 -6.50 1.99 -2.01
C ALA A 101 -5.88 0.64 -1.66
N THR A 102 -5.99 0.24 -0.39
CA THR A 102 -5.51 -1.06 0.11
C THR A 102 -6.26 -2.22 -0.56
N ASN A 103 -7.57 -2.08 -0.74
CA ASN A 103 -8.38 -3.08 -1.44
C ASN A 103 -7.99 -3.24 -2.91
N ASP A 104 -7.67 -2.15 -3.62
CA ASP A 104 -7.19 -2.23 -5.00
C ASP A 104 -5.86 -2.99 -5.09
N VAL A 105 -4.93 -2.72 -4.18
CA VAL A 105 -3.65 -3.46 -4.11
C VAL A 105 -3.89 -4.95 -3.84
N ASN A 106 -4.79 -5.29 -2.91
CA ASN A 106 -5.17 -6.68 -2.62
C ASN A 106 -5.85 -7.37 -3.82
N GLN A 107 -6.67 -6.64 -4.58
CA GLN A 107 -7.26 -7.19 -5.82
C GLN A 107 -6.18 -7.60 -6.82
N CYS A 108 -5.13 -6.78 -7.01
CA CYS A 108 -3.99 -7.17 -7.84
C CYS A 108 -3.39 -8.50 -7.35
N GLU A 109 -3.10 -8.62 -6.05
CA GLU A 109 -2.52 -9.82 -5.45
C GLU A 109 -3.37 -11.06 -5.73
N ASP A 110 -4.69 -10.96 -5.52
CA ASP A 110 -5.61 -12.05 -5.79
C ASP A 110 -5.77 -12.38 -7.27
N GLY A 111 -5.53 -11.41 -8.16
CA GLY A 111 -5.52 -11.61 -9.62
C GLY A 111 -4.51 -12.66 -10.07
N TRP A 112 -3.42 -12.86 -9.32
CA TRP A 112 -2.40 -13.88 -9.62
C TRP A 112 -2.85 -15.31 -9.34
N LYS A 113 -3.95 -15.48 -8.62
CA LYS A 113 -4.58 -16.77 -8.32
C LYS A 113 -5.73 -17.09 -9.28
N LYS A 114 -6.12 -16.17 -10.17
CA LYS A 114 -7.34 -16.25 -10.99
C LYS A 114 -7.05 -16.45 -12.49
N GLY A 115 -7.99 -17.13 -13.16
CA GLY A 115 -8.08 -17.35 -14.62
C GLY A 115 -6.79 -17.88 -15.27
N GLY A 116 -6.25 -18.95 -14.70
CA GLY A 116 -5.04 -19.64 -15.13
C GLY A 116 -4.36 -20.30 -13.94
N PRO A 117 -3.19 -20.96 -14.12
CA PRO A 117 -2.43 -21.54 -13.02
C PRO A 117 -2.12 -20.50 -11.94
N VAL A 118 -2.26 -20.92 -10.69
CA VAL A 118 -1.89 -20.09 -9.54
C VAL A 118 -0.39 -19.79 -9.61
N GLN A 119 -0.03 -18.53 -9.49
CA GLN A 119 1.37 -18.09 -9.47
C GLN A 119 1.58 -17.11 -8.33
N LYS A 120 2.80 -17.08 -7.80
CA LYS A 120 3.20 -16.04 -6.84
C LYS A 120 3.22 -14.69 -7.54
N SER A 121 2.59 -13.71 -6.91
CA SER A 121 2.62 -12.33 -7.37
C SER A 121 4.02 -11.75 -7.19
N PRO A 122 4.58 -11.03 -8.18
CA PRO A 122 5.81 -10.28 -8.03
C PRO A 122 5.62 -9.01 -7.16
N PHE A 123 4.39 -8.76 -6.71
CA PHE A 123 4.02 -7.57 -5.94
C PHE A 123 3.64 -7.88 -4.48
N THR A 124 3.69 -9.15 -4.04
CA THR A 124 3.29 -9.59 -2.69
C THR A 124 3.92 -8.75 -1.58
N VAL A 125 5.19 -8.39 -1.72
CA VAL A 125 5.91 -7.56 -0.76
C VAL A 125 5.24 -6.19 -0.58
N TYR A 126 4.96 -5.50 -1.68
CA TYR A 126 4.34 -4.18 -1.65
C TYR A 126 2.92 -4.28 -1.09
N THR A 127 2.17 -5.30 -1.49
CA THR A 127 0.84 -5.60 -0.95
C THR A 127 0.88 -5.77 0.58
N ASN A 128 1.82 -6.56 1.09
CA ASN A 128 1.96 -6.78 2.52
C ASN A 128 2.34 -5.49 3.27
N ASN A 129 3.26 -4.69 2.71
CA ASN A 129 3.64 -3.41 3.31
C ASN A 129 2.46 -2.43 3.37
N VAL A 130 1.65 -2.36 2.32
CA VAL A 130 0.43 -1.55 2.29
C VAL A 130 -0.58 -2.04 3.33
N ASN A 131 -0.80 -3.36 3.45
CA ASN A 131 -1.70 -3.93 4.45
C ASN A 131 -1.25 -3.63 5.88
N ASN A 132 0.04 -3.79 6.18
CA ASN A 132 0.61 -3.45 7.48
C ASN A 132 0.43 -1.96 7.79
N THR A 133 0.62 -1.10 6.79
CA THR A 133 0.38 0.34 6.92
C THR A 133 -1.09 0.64 7.20
N ASN A 134 -2.03 -0.03 6.53
CA ASN A 134 -3.46 0.12 6.77
C ASN A 134 -3.86 -0.32 8.18
N SER A 135 -3.25 -1.37 8.73
CA SER A 135 -3.45 -1.76 10.14
C SER A 135 -3.01 -0.66 11.11
N VAL A 136 -1.92 0.05 10.83
CA VAL A 136 -1.47 1.20 11.64
C VAL A 136 -2.44 2.38 11.51
N ILE A 137 -2.92 2.69 10.29
CA ILE A 137 -3.96 3.71 10.05
C ILE A 137 -5.21 3.41 10.89
N ASP A 138 -5.65 2.16 10.92
CA ASP A 138 -6.79 1.73 11.73
C ASP A 138 -6.58 1.98 13.23
N LEU A 139 -5.40 1.62 13.75
CA LEU A 139 -5.06 1.84 15.17
C LEU A 139 -5.04 3.33 15.54
N ILE A 140 -4.47 4.16 14.67
CA ILE A 140 -4.42 5.61 14.87
C ILE A 140 -5.84 6.18 14.96
N VAL A 141 -6.70 5.86 13.98
CA VAL A 141 -8.07 6.39 13.93
C VAL A 141 -8.89 5.90 15.12
N ARG A 142 -8.72 4.63 15.54
CA ARG A 142 -9.38 4.11 16.76
C ARG A 142 -8.96 4.85 18.01
N LYS A 143 -7.66 5.11 18.20
CA LYS A 143 -7.18 5.88 19.36
C LYS A 143 -7.70 7.32 19.37
N GLN A 144 -7.84 7.92 18.19
CA GLN A 144 -8.29 9.31 18.09
C GLN A 144 -9.82 9.46 18.20
N LEU A 145 -10.61 8.44 17.80
CA LEU A 145 -12.07 8.46 17.87
C LEU A 145 -12.64 7.80 19.13
N GLY A 146 -11.91 6.86 19.74
CA GLY A 146 -12.31 6.14 20.96
C GLY A 146 -11.78 6.74 22.26
N GLY A 147 -11.11 7.89 22.20
CA GLY A 147 -10.61 8.64 23.36
C GLY A 147 -11.65 9.61 23.96
N ARG A 148 -12.87 9.13 24.20
CA ARG A 148 -13.86 9.79 25.07
C ARG A 148 -14.12 8.90 26.27
#